data_AF-A0A9D5BIZ3-F1
#
_entry.id   AF-A0A9D5BIZ3-F1
#
_cell.length_a   1.000
_cell.length_b   1.000
_cell.length_c   1.000
_cell.angle_alpha   90.00
_cell.angle_beta   90.00
_cell.angle_gamma   90.00
#
_symmetry.space_group_name_H-M   'P 1'
#
loop_
_entity.id
_entity.type
_entity.pdbx_description
1 polymer ?
#
loop_
_entity_poly.entity_id
_entity_poly.type
_entity_poly.pdbx_seq_one_letter_code
_entity_poly.pdbx_strand_id
1 'polypeptide(L)'
;MLKLTNINNGCSWLLVRHFSRIRPPKPVSVDKVIRVSNNIARLDLPKQPLKPRQLLSLPPFPQHTLRFTAVNWIKHYFKGTSGSIIESHFRQGLVQMDGQMRKIRPNDVMKPGARVYVPVSIAETRISKRYDAIPSGTLYPNADEIKYLQRLVMYKDSAIILLNKPPKLPVKGNLPIHNSMDGLAAAALSYDYDEGPKLVHRLDRESSGILLLGRTKNSVSHLQWLFSNINNAKSSCKAWNDACEATYQRYWALVIGAPKEKEGIIHAPLSKVLMNDGKTERVMLAHHSSIEPHQEAVTEYRVLGPKINGCSWVELRPLTYRKHQP
;
A
#
# COMPACT_ATOMS: atom_id res chain seq x y z
N MET A 1 -34.38 8.43 -42.35
CA MET A 1 -35.65 9.18 -42.33
C MET A 1 -36.40 8.69 -41.09
N LEU A 2 -36.21 9.24 -39.90
CA LEU A 2 -36.75 10.51 -39.41
C LEU A 2 -35.86 11.08 -38.29
N LYS A 3 -35.64 12.39 -38.34
CA LYS A 3 -35.09 13.21 -37.27
C LYS A 3 -36.12 13.35 -36.16
N LEU A 4 -35.70 13.22 -34.90
CA LEU A 4 -36.25 14.00 -33.80
C LEU A 4 -35.08 14.52 -32.96
N THR A 5 -34.74 15.78 -33.22
CA THR A 5 -33.99 16.66 -32.33
C THR A 5 -34.79 16.87 -31.05
N ASN A 6 -34.18 16.68 -29.88
CA ASN A 6 -34.47 17.59 -28.78
C ASN A 6 -33.24 17.84 -27.92
N ILE A 7 -33.01 19.14 -27.72
CA ILE A 7 -31.92 19.77 -27.01
C ILE A 7 -32.22 19.64 -25.53
N ASN A 8 -31.28 19.14 -24.74
CA ASN A 8 -31.24 19.46 -23.32
C ASN A 8 -29.79 19.63 -22.86
N ASN A 9 -29.40 20.91 -22.79
CA ASN A 9 -28.23 21.40 -22.09
C ASN A 9 -28.41 21.14 -20.59
N GLY A 10 -27.97 19.97 -20.13
CA GLY A 10 -27.80 19.65 -18.72
C GLY A 10 -26.34 19.36 -18.47
N CYS A 11 -25.59 20.36 -17.99
CA CYS A 11 -24.18 20.21 -17.62
C CYS A 11 -24.06 19.21 -16.45
N SER A 12 -23.87 17.94 -16.77
CA SER A 12 -23.77 16.83 -15.83
C SER A 12 -22.38 16.83 -15.17
N TRP A 13 -22.34 17.27 -13.91
CA TRP A 13 -21.15 17.33 -13.04
C TRP A 13 -20.73 15.96 -12.51
N LEU A 14 -20.59 14.96 -13.38
CA LEU A 14 -20.03 13.65 -13.03
C LEU A 14 -18.60 13.50 -13.55
N LEU A 15 -17.76 14.51 -13.33
CA LEU A 15 -16.32 14.35 -13.39
C LEU A 15 -15.89 13.53 -12.17
N VAL A 16 -15.60 12.25 -12.44
CA VAL A 16 -15.10 11.26 -11.48
C VAL A 16 -14.00 11.88 -10.63
N ARG A 17 -14.22 12.00 -9.31
CA ARG A 17 -13.26 12.58 -8.36
C ARG A 17 -11.99 11.73 -8.31
N HIS A 18 -11.00 12.09 -9.11
CA HIS A 18 -9.68 11.52 -9.06
C HIS A 18 -8.91 12.23 -7.95
N PHE A 19 -8.97 11.71 -6.73
CA PHE A 19 -7.77 11.80 -5.90
C PHE A 19 -6.68 11.12 -6.71
N SER A 20 -5.50 11.74 -6.82
CA SER A 20 -4.31 11.04 -7.24
C SER A 20 -4.14 9.87 -6.28
N ARG A 21 -4.74 8.71 -6.60
CA ARG A 21 -4.32 7.45 -6.04
C ARG A 21 -2.85 7.45 -6.41
N ILE A 22 -1.98 7.50 -5.41
CA ILE A 22 -0.56 7.26 -5.63
C ILE A 22 -0.50 5.80 -6.06
N ARG A 23 -0.75 5.58 -7.35
CA ARG A 23 -0.51 4.32 -8.01
C ARG A 23 0.98 4.38 -8.33
N PRO A 24 1.71 3.31 -8.07
CA PRO A 24 3.04 3.22 -8.63
C PRO A 24 2.93 3.44 -10.14
N PRO A 25 3.94 4.09 -10.74
CA PRO A 25 4.02 4.19 -12.20
C PRO A 25 3.83 2.81 -12.82
N LYS A 26 3.22 2.73 -14.01
CA LYS A 26 3.22 1.44 -14.74
C LYS A 26 4.68 0.99 -14.85
N PRO A 27 5.00 -0.28 -14.50
CA PRO A 27 6.37 -0.76 -14.62
C PRO A 27 6.84 -0.52 -16.05
N VAL A 28 7.96 0.21 -16.18
CA VAL A 28 8.63 0.40 -17.46
C VAL A 28 9.25 -0.95 -17.80
N SER A 29 8.56 -1.67 -18.70
CA SER A 29 8.87 -3.02 -19.21
C SER A 29 9.10 -4.13 -18.16
N VAL A 30 8.88 -5.37 -18.61
CA VAL A 30 9.16 -6.61 -17.85
C VAL A 30 10.66 -6.95 -17.92
N ASP A 31 11.50 -6.03 -18.41
CA ASP A 31 12.92 -6.30 -18.57
C ASP A 31 13.49 -6.67 -17.21
N LYS A 32 14.10 -7.87 -17.15
CA LYS A 32 14.87 -8.33 -16.01
C LYS A 32 15.72 -7.15 -15.55
N VAL A 33 15.69 -6.85 -14.25
CA VAL A 33 16.63 -5.91 -13.65
C VAL A 33 18.00 -6.29 -14.21
N ILE A 34 18.64 -5.38 -14.93
CA ILE A 34 19.91 -5.68 -15.59
C ILE A 34 20.81 -6.18 -14.46
N ARG A 35 21.34 -7.40 -14.60
CA ARG A 35 22.27 -8.00 -13.64
C ARG A 35 23.57 -7.19 -13.67
N VAL A 36 23.55 -5.99 -13.12
CA VAL A 36 24.77 -5.25 -12.83
C VAL A 36 25.21 -5.77 -11.47
N SER A 37 26.01 -6.83 -11.49
CA SER A 37 26.66 -7.44 -10.31
C SER A 37 27.50 -6.45 -9.49
N ASN A 38 27.65 -5.21 -9.96
CA ASN A 38 28.50 -4.19 -9.37
C ASN A 38 27.72 -3.20 -8.48
N ASN A 39 26.39 -3.15 -8.55
CA ASN A 39 25.56 -2.20 -7.79
C ASN A 39 24.99 -2.84 -6.51
N ILE A 40 25.88 -3.26 -5.61
CA ILE A 40 25.50 -3.80 -4.31
C ILE A 40 25.31 -2.64 -3.31
N ALA A 41 24.08 -2.39 -2.91
CA ALA A 41 23.76 -1.46 -1.83
C ALA A 41 23.98 -2.15 -0.48
N ARG A 42 24.89 -1.60 0.33
CA ARG A 42 25.03 -1.95 1.75
C ARG A 42 24.21 -0.96 2.56
N LEU A 43 23.42 -1.48 3.49
CA LEU A 43 22.62 -0.66 4.40
C LEU A 43 23.48 -0.25 5.59
N ASP A 44 23.75 1.04 5.72
CA ASP A 44 24.38 1.63 6.90
C ASP A 44 23.35 1.85 8.02
N LEU A 45 23.82 2.26 9.21
CA LEU A 45 22.96 2.65 10.33
C LEU A 45 21.87 3.65 9.89
N PRO A 46 20.63 3.51 10.38
CA PRO A 46 19.52 4.36 9.98
C PRO A 46 19.81 5.82 10.37
N LYS A 47 20.13 6.66 9.38
CA LYS A 47 20.17 8.11 9.55
C LYS A 47 18.75 8.59 9.83
N GLN A 48 18.54 9.44 10.85
CA GLN A 48 17.24 10.11 11.02
C GLN A 48 16.98 11.00 9.81
N PRO A 49 16.10 10.62 8.87
CA PRO A 49 15.87 11.44 7.71
C PRO A 49 14.96 12.60 8.12
N LEU A 50 15.24 13.81 7.61
CA LEU A 50 14.26 14.88 7.65
C LEU A 50 12.98 14.39 6.97
N LYS A 51 11.87 14.31 7.72
CA LYS A 51 10.57 13.90 7.16
C LYS A 51 10.21 14.87 6.03
N PRO A 52 10.00 14.38 4.79
CA PRO A 52 9.65 15.27 3.70
C PRO A 52 8.34 15.99 3.99
N ARG A 53 8.22 17.26 3.56
CA ARG A 53 6.95 17.99 3.60
C ARG A 53 5.98 17.31 2.63
N GLN A 54 5.04 16.54 3.18
CA GLN A 54 4.01 15.87 2.39
C GLN A 54 2.91 16.85 2.01
N LEU A 55 3.12 17.61 0.92
CA LEU A 55 2.13 18.51 0.35
C LEU A 55 1.37 17.82 -0.80
N LEU A 56 0.05 17.86 -0.75
CA LEU A 56 -0.87 17.50 -1.82
C LEU A 56 -1.09 18.71 -2.72
N SER A 57 -0.84 18.54 -4.02
CA SER A 57 -1.23 19.53 -5.04
C SER A 57 -2.66 19.22 -5.51
N LEU A 58 -3.58 20.15 -5.32
CA LEU A 58 -4.91 20.08 -5.91
C LEU A 58 -4.83 20.35 -7.42
N PRO A 59 -5.73 19.76 -8.23
CA PRO A 59 -5.82 20.06 -9.65
C PRO A 59 -5.93 21.57 -9.90
N PRO A 60 -5.41 22.04 -11.06
CA PRO A 60 -5.53 23.45 -11.42
C PRO A 60 -7.00 23.85 -11.40
N PHE A 61 -7.29 25.02 -10.81
CA PHE A 61 -8.65 25.52 -10.73
C PHE A 61 -9.22 25.70 -12.15
N PRO A 62 -10.39 25.13 -12.46
CA PRO A 62 -10.94 25.16 -13.81
C PRO A 62 -11.31 26.58 -14.23
N GLN A 63 -11.44 26.79 -15.54
CA GLN A 63 -12.09 28.01 -16.04
C GLN A 63 -13.55 27.97 -15.57
N HIS A 64 -13.93 28.94 -14.74
CA HIS A 64 -15.23 28.98 -14.12
C HIS A 64 -15.71 30.43 -14.02
N THR A 65 -17.00 30.65 -14.25
CA THR A 65 -17.64 31.98 -14.24
C THR A 65 -17.98 32.47 -12.84
N LEU A 66 -18.26 31.56 -11.90
CA LEU A 66 -18.54 31.92 -10.49
C LEU A 66 -17.27 32.11 -9.67
N ARG A 67 -17.28 33.14 -8.80
CA ARG A 67 -16.24 33.39 -7.79
C ARG A 67 -16.19 32.23 -6.79
N PHE A 68 -15.07 31.53 -6.75
CA PHE A 68 -14.84 30.43 -5.81
C PHE A 68 -13.67 30.77 -4.88
N THR A 69 -13.84 30.62 -3.57
CA THR A 69 -12.79 30.92 -2.59
C THR A 69 -11.89 29.70 -2.37
N ALA A 70 -10.67 29.93 -1.90
CA ALA A 70 -9.70 28.88 -1.58
C ALA A 70 -10.27 27.86 -0.59
N VAL A 71 -10.98 28.31 0.45
CA VAL A 71 -11.62 27.42 1.43
C VAL A 71 -12.72 26.55 0.81
N ASN A 72 -13.52 27.11 -0.10
CA ASN A 72 -14.57 26.36 -0.78
C ASN A 72 -13.96 25.33 -1.75
N TRP A 73 -12.84 25.67 -2.40
CA TRP A 73 -12.09 24.72 -3.23
C TRP A 73 -11.59 23.53 -2.42
N ILE A 74 -10.96 23.78 -1.27
CA ILE A 74 -10.49 22.71 -0.39
C ILE A 74 -11.67 21.90 0.18
N LYS A 75 -12.76 22.54 0.64
CA LYS A 75 -13.98 21.86 1.10
C LYS A 75 -14.61 20.98 0.01
N HIS A 76 -14.57 21.42 -1.24
CA HIS A 76 -15.05 20.64 -2.39
C HIS A 76 -14.21 19.37 -2.61
N TYR A 77 -12.88 19.47 -2.53
CA TYR A 77 -11.98 18.32 -2.69
C TYR A 77 -12.01 17.38 -1.50
N PHE A 78 -11.95 17.91 -0.27
CA PHE A 78 -11.94 17.12 0.96
C PHE A 78 -13.33 17.00 1.59
N LYS A 79 -14.34 16.67 0.77
CA LYS A 79 -15.69 16.35 1.27
C LYS A 79 -15.61 15.20 2.29
N GLY A 80 -16.05 15.47 3.52
CA GLY A 80 -15.99 14.56 4.66
C GLY A 80 -14.95 14.92 5.72
N THR A 81 -14.05 15.89 5.45
CA THR A 81 -13.21 16.53 6.47
C THR A 81 -14.00 17.65 7.14
N SER A 82 -13.88 17.80 8.48
CA SER A 82 -14.58 18.86 9.20
C SER A 82 -14.07 20.25 8.78
N GLY A 83 -14.99 21.24 8.74
CA GLY A 83 -14.63 22.63 8.44
C GLY A 83 -13.56 23.19 9.39
N SER A 84 -13.61 22.78 10.66
CA SER A 84 -12.63 23.18 11.68
C SER A 84 -11.19 22.75 11.38
N ILE A 85 -11.00 21.55 10.82
CA ILE A 85 -9.67 21.07 10.41
C ILE A 85 -9.16 21.91 9.26
N ILE A 86 -10.00 22.17 8.25
CA ILE A 86 -9.63 22.97 7.08
C ILE A 86 -9.23 24.38 7.51
N GLU A 87 -10.04 25.03 8.35
CA GLU A 87 -9.76 26.37 8.89
C GLU A 87 -8.48 26.42 9.74
N SER A 88 -8.21 25.37 10.53
CA SER A 88 -6.95 25.23 11.27
C SER A 88 -5.73 25.25 10.34
N HIS A 89 -5.78 24.53 9.21
CA HIS A 89 -4.66 24.49 8.26
C HIS A 89 -4.41 25.86 7.59
N PHE A 90 -5.46 26.64 7.35
CA PHE A 90 -5.31 28.03 6.90
C PHE A 90 -4.71 28.93 7.99
N ARG A 91 -5.19 28.84 9.24
CA ARG A 91 -4.66 29.62 10.38
C ARG A 91 -3.18 29.34 10.65
N GLN A 92 -2.77 28.07 10.54
CA GLN A 92 -1.38 27.66 10.68
C GLN A 92 -0.51 28.03 9.46
N GLY A 93 -1.10 28.61 8.41
CA GLY A 93 -0.39 29.01 7.20
C GLY A 93 0.19 27.84 6.41
N LEU A 94 -0.44 26.66 6.52
CA LEU A 94 0.01 25.44 5.86
C LEU A 94 -0.51 25.32 4.42
N VAL A 95 -1.53 26.10 4.05
CA VAL A 95 -2.10 26.15 2.70
C VAL A 95 -1.33 27.16 1.85
N GLN A 96 -0.87 26.74 0.69
CA GLN A 96 -0.01 27.51 -0.20
C GLN A 96 -0.53 27.53 -1.64
N MET A 97 -0.22 28.58 -2.41
CA MET A 97 -0.56 28.70 -3.84
C MET A 97 0.73 28.84 -4.68
N ASP A 98 0.67 28.40 -5.94
CA ASP A 98 1.80 28.27 -6.87
C ASP A 98 2.76 29.48 -6.95
N GLY A 99 4.03 29.20 -7.32
CA GLY A 99 5.07 30.17 -7.70
C GLY A 99 6.09 30.54 -6.62
N GLN A 100 5.66 30.69 -5.36
CA GLN A 100 6.56 31.09 -4.24
C GLN A 100 6.15 30.52 -2.87
N MET A 101 5.32 29.46 -2.82
CA MET A 101 4.78 28.93 -1.55
C MET A 101 4.11 30.02 -0.70
N ARG A 102 3.42 30.96 -1.37
CA ARG A 102 2.75 32.07 -0.71
C ARG A 102 1.57 31.54 0.10
N LYS A 103 1.53 31.89 1.39
CA LYS A 103 0.38 31.61 2.26
C LYS A 103 -0.86 32.26 1.66
N ILE A 104 -1.94 31.48 1.56
CA ILE A 104 -3.24 31.94 1.05
C ILE A 104 -4.24 32.05 2.19
N ARG A 105 -5.12 33.04 2.14
CA ARG A 105 -6.21 33.21 3.12
C ARG A 105 -7.45 32.42 2.68
N PRO A 106 -8.32 32.00 3.62
CA PRO A 106 -9.53 31.25 3.30
C PRO A 106 -10.42 31.89 2.22
N ASN A 107 -10.54 33.22 2.28
CA ASN A 107 -11.45 34.01 1.43
C ASN A 107 -10.80 34.49 0.12
N ASP A 108 -9.53 34.16 -0.13
CA ASP A 108 -8.89 34.54 -1.38
C ASP A 108 -9.56 33.81 -2.55
N VAL A 109 -9.85 34.56 -3.62
CA VAL A 109 -10.57 34.06 -4.80
C VAL A 109 -9.62 33.26 -5.69
N MET A 110 -10.04 32.06 -6.08
CA MET A 110 -9.31 31.17 -6.97
C MET A 110 -9.34 31.71 -8.41
N LYS A 111 -8.16 31.81 -9.02
CA LYS A 111 -8.02 32.15 -10.44
C LYS A 111 -7.94 30.87 -11.28
N PRO A 112 -8.50 30.86 -12.51
CA PRO A 112 -8.30 29.75 -13.44
C PRO A 112 -6.82 29.39 -13.61
N GLY A 113 -6.51 28.10 -13.60
CA GLY A 113 -5.15 27.56 -13.67
C GLY A 113 -4.41 27.51 -12.33
N ALA A 114 -4.86 28.23 -11.29
CA ALA A 114 -4.16 28.28 -10.01
C ALA A 114 -4.18 26.92 -9.29
N ARG A 115 -3.04 26.54 -8.71
CA ARG A 115 -2.88 25.31 -7.92
C ARG A 115 -2.73 25.64 -6.45
N VAL A 116 -3.38 24.81 -5.61
CA VAL A 116 -3.30 24.90 -4.15
C VAL A 116 -2.56 23.70 -3.62
N TYR A 117 -1.60 23.95 -2.75
CA TYR A 117 -0.82 22.94 -2.03
C TYR A 117 -1.29 22.90 -0.57
N VAL A 118 -1.60 21.70 -0.09
CA VAL A 118 -2.15 21.48 1.25
C VAL A 118 -1.44 20.28 1.88
N PRO A 119 -1.09 20.29 3.17
CA PRO A 119 -0.49 19.10 3.78
C PRO A 119 -1.41 17.89 3.74
N VAL A 120 -0.81 16.69 3.67
CA VAL A 120 -1.55 15.41 3.75
C VAL A 120 -2.35 15.28 5.06
N SER A 121 -1.94 15.97 6.13
CA SER A 121 -2.64 15.98 7.42
C SER A 121 -4.10 16.42 7.33
N ILE A 122 -4.49 17.22 6.32
CA ILE A 122 -5.88 17.62 6.12
C ILE A 122 -6.78 16.42 5.75
N ALA A 123 -6.19 15.34 5.25
CA ALA A 123 -6.86 14.11 4.86
C ALA A 123 -6.63 12.96 5.87
N GLU A 124 -5.82 13.14 6.90
CA GLU A 124 -5.46 12.08 7.86
C GLU A 124 -6.69 11.45 8.49
N THR A 125 -7.64 12.24 8.99
CA THR A 125 -8.89 11.71 9.59
C THR A 125 -9.68 10.83 8.63
N ARG A 126 -9.68 11.13 7.33
CA ARG A 126 -10.34 10.31 6.31
C ARG A 126 -9.54 9.06 5.96
N ILE A 127 -8.21 9.17 5.95
CA ILE A 127 -7.30 8.03 5.72
C ILE A 127 -7.40 7.05 6.88
N SER A 128 -7.35 7.53 8.13
CA SER A 128 -7.52 6.71 9.34
C SER A 128 -8.87 5.99 9.32
N LYS A 129 -9.98 6.70 9.11
CA LYS A 129 -11.33 6.09 9.01
C LYS A 129 -11.43 4.96 7.97
N ARG A 130 -10.62 4.98 6.91
CA ARG A 130 -10.59 3.91 5.90
C ARG A 130 -10.01 2.61 6.44
N TYR A 131 -9.04 2.72 7.35
CA TYR A 131 -8.31 1.60 7.93
C TYR A 131 -8.71 1.30 9.38
N ASP A 132 -9.50 2.18 10.03
CA ASP A 132 -10.07 1.94 11.36
C ASP A 132 -11.26 0.97 11.31
N ALA A 133 -11.83 0.71 10.13
CA ALA A 133 -12.86 -0.30 9.89
C ALA A 133 -12.31 -1.75 9.89
N ILE A 134 -11.19 -1.99 10.59
CA ILE A 134 -10.72 -3.36 10.83
C ILE A 134 -11.70 -3.98 11.84
N PRO A 135 -12.38 -5.09 11.51
CA PRO A 135 -13.36 -5.73 12.36
C PRO A 135 -12.86 -5.92 13.79
N SER A 136 -13.72 -5.62 14.76
CA SER A 136 -13.50 -5.91 16.17
C SER A 136 -13.62 -7.41 16.36
N GLY A 137 -12.52 -8.14 16.15
CA GLY A 137 -12.01 -9.18 17.04
C GLY A 137 -12.89 -10.31 17.55
N THR A 138 -14.10 -10.44 17.04
CA THR A 138 -15.06 -11.42 17.52
C THR A 138 -14.96 -12.63 16.61
N LEU A 139 -15.10 -13.82 17.21
CA LEU A 139 -15.24 -15.08 16.46
C LEU A 139 -16.45 -15.08 15.51
N TYR A 140 -17.36 -14.12 15.73
CA TYR A 140 -18.63 -13.95 15.01
C TYR A 140 -18.69 -12.53 14.46
N PRO A 141 -18.07 -12.27 13.30
CA PRO A 141 -18.12 -10.95 12.69
C PRO A 141 -19.59 -10.57 12.40
N ASN A 142 -19.94 -9.31 12.69
CA ASN A 142 -21.28 -8.81 12.38
C ASN A 142 -21.48 -8.64 10.87
N ALA A 143 -22.72 -8.34 10.45
CA ALA A 143 -23.06 -8.24 9.03
C ALA A 143 -22.22 -7.21 8.25
N ASP A 144 -21.87 -6.08 8.88
CA ASP A 144 -21.05 -5.04 8.26
C ASP A 144 -19.58 -5.47 8.12
N GLU A 145 -19.06 -6.22 9.10
CA GLU A 145 -17.72 -6.80 9.07
C GLU A 145 -17.62 -7.89 8.00
N ILE A 146 -18.62 -8.77 7.89
CA ILE A 146 -18.70 -9.76 6.80
C ILE A 146 -18.71 -9.05 5.45
N LYS A 147 -19.55 -8.03 5.27
CA LYS A 147 -19.63 -7.25 4.03
C LYS A 147 -18.32 -6.50 3.74
N TYR A 148 -17.61 -6.06 4.77
CA TYR A 148 -16.27 -5.50 4.61
C TYR A 148 -15.27 -6.54 4.12
N LEU A 149 -15.20 -7.71 4.74
CA LEU A 149 -14.29 -8.80 4.36
C LEU A 149 -14.57 -9.30 2.93
N GLN A 150 -15.83 -9.45 2.57
CA GLN A 150 -16.24 -9.81 1.20
C GLN A 150 -15.77 -8.79 0.16
N ARG A 151 -15.72 -7.49 0.50
CA ARG A 151 -15.17 -6.45 -0.39
C ARG A 151 -13.65 -6.53 -0.58
N LEU A 152 -12.93 -7.21 0.32
CA LEU A 152 -11.49 -7.43 0.17
C LEU A 152 -11.18 -8.59 -0.78
N VAL A 153 -12.16 -9.44 -1.09
CA VAL A 153 -12.01 -10.56 -2.02
C VAL A 153 -11.79 -10.03 -3.43
N MET A 154 -10.60 -10.29 -3.97
CA MET A 154 -10.23 -9.94 -5.34
C MET A 154 -10.56 -11.06 -6.32
N TYR A 155 -10.45 -12.31 -5.87
CA TYR A 155 -10.70 -13.50 -6.67
C TYR A 155 -11.16 -14.66 -5.77
N LYS A 156 -12.05 -15.49 -6.28
CA LYS A 156 -12.55 -16.70 -5.63
C LYS A 156 -12.88 -17.74 -6.68
N ASP A 157 -12.41 -18.97 -6.47
CA ASP A 157 -12.89 -20.16 -7.18
C ASP A 157 -13.16 -21.30 -6.17
N SER A 158 -13.38 -22.53 -6.65
CA SER A 158 -13.64 -23.70 -5.79
C SER A 158 -12.46 -24.12 -4.90
N ALA A 159 -11.23 -23.72 -5.22
CA ALA A 159 -10.03 -24.12 -4.49
C ALA A 159 -9.45 -22.99 -3.63
N ILE A 160 -9.51 -21.74 -4.09
CA ILE A 160 -8.76 -20.62 -3.51
C ILE A 160 -9.60 -19.33 -3.33
N ILE A 161 -9.13 -18.50 -2.41
CA ILE A 161 -9.59 -17.12 -2.22
C ILE A 161 -8.38 -16.19 -2.20
N LEU A 162 -8.44 -15.11 -2.99
CA LEU A 162 -7.45 -14.05 -3.02
C LEU A 162 -8.01 -12.81 -2.33
N LEU A 163 -7.35 -12.34 -1.29
CA LEU A 163 -7.73 -11.17 -0.51
C LEU A 163 -6.75 -10.02 -0.71
N ASN A 164 -7.25 -8.79 -0.71
CA ASN A 164 -6.45 -7.58 -0.51
C ASN A 164 -6.40 -7.24 0.98
N LYS A 165 -5.38 -7.72 1.69
CA LYS A 165 -5.19 -7.48 3.12
C LYS A 165 -4.90 -6.00 3.38
N PRO A 166 -5.66 -5.32 4.26
CA PRO A 166 -5.32 -3.98 4.71
C PRO A 166 -4.05 -3.99 5.60
N PRO A 167 -3.37 -2.84 5.73
CA PRO A 167 -2.27 -2.69 6.69
C PRO A 167 -2.81 -2.73 8.13
N LYS A 168 -1.92 -2.90 9.11
CA LYS A 168 -2.18 -2.95 10.57
C LYS A 168 -2.97 -4.15 11.09
N LEU A 169 -3.48 -5.01 10.21
CA LEU A 169 -4.18 -6.25 10.57
C LEU A 169 -3.22 -7.45 10.53
N PRO A 170 -3.03 -8.19 11.65
CA PRO A 170 -2.18 -9.37 11.67
C PRO A 170 -2.79 -10.49 10.83
N VAL A 171 -1.94 -11.26 10.16
CA VAL A 171 -2.39 -12.39 9.33
C VAL A 171 -2.80 -13.59 10.17
N LYS A 172 -2.00 -13.93 11.18
CA LYS A 172 -2.24 -15.05 12.10
C LYS A 172 -2.34 -14.51 13.52
N GLY A 173 -3.39 -14.90 14.23
CA GLY A 173 -3.60 -14.52 15.63
C GLY A 173 -2.72 -15.34 16.57
N ASN A 174 -2.23 -14.68 17.63
CA ASN A 174 -1.78 -15.36 18.83
C ASN A 174 -2.89 -15.16 19.87
N LEU A 175 -3.39 -16.25 20.48
CA LEU A 175 -4.41 -16.18 21.52
C LEU A 175 -3.97 -15.22 22.64
N PRO A 176 -4.83 -14.31 23.14
CA PRO A 176 -6.29 -14.21 22.92
C PRO A 176 -6.69 -13.12 21.90
N ILE A 177 -5.77 -12.60 21.08
CA ILE A 177 -6.09 -11.54 20.12
C ILE A 177 -6.74 -12.19 18.89
N HIS A 178 -8.07 -12.29 18.91
CA HIS A 178 -8.92 -12.87 17.87
C HIS A 178 -9.11 -11.94 16.63
N ASN A 179 -8.32 -10.87 16.51
CA ASN A 179 -8.41 -9.88 15.44
C ASN A 179 -7.38 -10.17 14.33
N SER A 180 -7.42 -11.36 13.77
CA SER A 180 -6.49 -11.77 12.71
C SER A 180 -7.22 -12.13 11.42
N MET A 181 -6.54 -11.92 10.29
CA MET A 181 -7.13 -12.15 8.97
C MET A 181 -7.53 -13.61 8.77
N ASP A 182 -6.80 -14.58 9.35
CA ASP A 182 -7.18 -15.99 9.30
C ASP A 182 -8.48 -16.30 10.03
N GLY A 183 -8.64 -15.80 11.26
CA GLY A 183 -9.88 -15.97 12.03
C GLY A 183 -11.07 -15.29 11.37
N LEU A 184 -10.88 -14.04 10.93
CA LEU A 184 -11.92 -13.26 10.25
C LEU A 184 -12.33 -13.90 8.91
N ALA A 185 -11.36 -14.34 8.10
CA ALA A 185 -11.66 -15.02 6.85
C ALA A 185 -12.34 -16.38 7.08
N ALA A 186 -11.89 -17.15 8.07
CA ALA A 186 -12.51 -18.43 8.41
C ALA A 186 -13.96 -18.27 8.87
N ALA A 187 -14.29 -17.19 9.58
CA ALA A 187 -15.64 -16.93 10.07
C ALA A 187 -16.59 -16.34 8.99
N ALA A 188 -16.07 -15.52 8.07
CA ALA A 188 -16.91 -14.75 7.15
C ALA A 188 -16.91 -15.25 5.69
N LEU A 189 -15.94 -16.08 5.30
CA LEU A 189 -15.65 -16.38 3.89
C LEU A 189 -15.68 -17.88 3.56
N SER A 190 -16.48 -18.69 4.27
CA SER A 190 -16.61 -20.13 3.98
C SER A 190 -17.26 -20.39 2.61
N TYR A 191 -18.23 -19.57 2.21
CA TYR A 191 -18.90 -19.63 0.90
C TYR A 191 -19.38 -21.06 0.56
N ASP A 192 -20.33 -21.58 1.33
CA ASP A 192 -20.97 -22.90 1.10
C ASP A 192 -20.08 -24.12 1.40
N TYR A 193 -18.95 -23.93 2.10
CA TYR A 193 -18.14 -25.01 2.67
C TYR A 193 -18.33 -25.07 4.19
N ASP A 194 -18.22 -26.28 4.75
CA ASP A 194 -18.33 -26.53 6.20
C ASP A 194 -17.21 -25.86 7.00
N GLU A 195 -16.00 -25.83 6.43
CA GLU A 195 -14.82 -25.20 7.01
C GLU A 195 -14.49 -23.90 6.27
N GLY A 196 -14.13 -22.86 7.03
CA GLY A 196 -13.62 -21.61 6.48
C GLY A 196 -12.24 -21.78 5.80
N PRO A 197 -11.86 -20.81 4.93
CA PRO A 197 -10.59 -20.86 4.21
C PRO A 197 -9.38 -20.75 5.16
N LYS A 198 -8.26 -21.39 4.81
CA LYS A 198 -7.05 -21.46 5.62
C LYS A 198 -5.86 -20.77 4.96
N LEU A 199 -4.95 -20.27 5.80
CA LEU A 199 -3.72 -19.60 5.37
C LEU A 199 -2.75 -20.54 4.66
N VAL A 200 -2.20 -20.06 3.55
CA VAL A 200 -1.15 -20.74 2.78
C VAL A 200 0.18 -19.99 2.79
N HIS A 201 0.16 -18.67 2.98
CA HIS A 201 1.35 -17.85 3.22
C HIS A 201 1.05 -16.73 4.23
N ARG A 202 2.08 -15.97 4.60
CA ARG A 202 1.97 -14.85 5.55
C ARG A 202 2.38 -13.54 4.90
N LEU A 203 1.86 -12.45 5.46
CA LEU A 203 2.23 -11.08 5.19
C LEU A 203 2.34 -10.36 6.54
N ASP A 204 3.28 -9.42 6.67
CA ASP A 204 3.48 -8.70 7.91
C ASP A 204 2.25 -7.87 8.30
N ARG A 205 2.08 -7.63 9.61
CA ARG A 205 0.95 -6.85 10.16
C ARG A 205 0.84 -5.49 9.48
N GLU A 206 1.96 -4.77 9.40
CA GLU A 206 2.00 -3.41 8.84
C GLU A 206 1.91 -3.38 7.31
N SER A 207 2.17 -4.50 6.64
CA SER A 207 2.13 -4.58 5.18
C SER A 207 0.70 -4.78 4.67
N SER A 208 0.33 -4.05 3.62
CA SER A 208 -0.89 -4.31 2.85
C SER A 208 -0.57 -5.10 1.58
N GLY A 209 -1.51 -5.86 1.06
CA GLY A 209 -1.32 -6.52 -0.23
C GLY A 209 -2.09 -7.81 -0.39
N ILE A 210 -1.65 -8.62 -1.36
CA ILE A 210 -2.31 -9.85 -1.76
C ILE A 210 -2.05 -10.93 -0.71
N LEU A 211 -3.12 -11.58 -0.26
CA LEU A 211 -3.10 -12.74 0.62
C LEU A 211 -3.92 -13.87 -0.01
N LEU A 212 -3.26 -15.00 -0.28
CA LEU A 212 -3.89 -16.20 -0.78
C LEU A 212 -4.34 -17.09 0.37
N LEU A 213 -5.51 -17.70 0.22
CA LEU A 213 -6.11 -18.67 1.14
C LEU A 213 -6.58 -19.89 0.35
N GLY A 214 -6.45 -21.08 0.94
CA GLY A 214 -7.01 -22.32 0.40
C GLY A 214 -8.37 -22.62 1.02
N ARG A 215 -9.35 -23.00 0.20
CA ARG A 215 -10.72 -23.34 0.62
C ARG A 215 -10.88 -24.82 1.02
N THR A 216 -10.02 -25.69 0.49
CA THR A 216 -10.06 -27.13 0.75
C THR A 216 -8.75 -27.62 1.36
N LYS A 217 -8.79 -28.71 2.13
CA LYS A 217 -7.59 -29.33 2.73
C LYS A 217 -6.53 -29.63 1.66
N ASN A 218 -6.95 -30.20 0.52
CA ASN A 218 -6.06 -30.50 -0.60
C ASN A 218 -5.42 -29.23 -1.20
N SER A 219 -6.21 -28.17 -1.43
CA SER A 219 -5.68 -26.90 -1.94
C SER A 219 -4.68 -26.28 -0.98
N VAL A 220 -4.98 -26.28 0.33
CA VAL A 220 -4.09 -25.75 1.36
C VAL A 220 -2.76 -26.50 1.37
N SER A 221 -2.78 -27.83 1.41
CA SER A 221 -1.56 -28.65 1.39
C SER A 221 -0.75 -28.43 0.12
N HIS A 222 -1.40 -28.38 -1.05
CA HIS A 222 -0.72 -28.16 -2.33
C HIS A 222 -0.08 -26.78 -2.41
N LEU A 223 -0.79 -25.73 -1.98
CA LEU A 223 -0.27 -24.37 -1.99
C LEU A 223 0.83 -24.15 -0.96
N GLN A 224 0.72 -24.75 0.24
CA GLN A 224 1.79 -24.69 1.24
C GLN A 224 3.07 -25.37 0.75
N TRP A 225 2.93 -26.52 0.09
CA TRP A 225 4.04 -27.19 -0.59
C TRP A 225 4.62 -26.30 -1.70
N LEU A 226 3.77 -25.73 -2.56
CA LEU A 226 4.20 -24.85 -3.66
C LEU A 226 4.98 -23.65 -3.12
N PHE A 227 4.51 -23.01 -2.06
CA PHE A 227 5.16 -21.86 -1.46
C PHE A 227 6.48 -22.19 -0.76
N SER A 228 6.63 -23.40 -0.25
CA SER A 228 7.89 -23.87 0.34
C SER A 228 8.91 -24.27 -0.74
N ASN A 229 8.41 -24.77 -1.88
CA ASN A 229 9.23 -25.40 -2.92
C ASN A 229 9.24 -24.63 -4.24
N ILE A 230 8.84 -23.36 -4.25
CA ILE A 230 8.57 -22.61 -5.49
C ILE A 230 9.76 -22.55 -6.44
N ASN A 231 10.99 -22.55 -5.89
CA ASN A 231 12.24 -22.56 -6.67
C ASN A 231 12.48 -23.90 -7.40
N ASN A 232 11.86 -24.98 -6.92
CA ASN A 232 12.01 -26.34 -7.45
C ASN A 232 10.76 -26.80 -8.23
N ALA A 233 9.66 -26.06 -8.16
CA ALA A 233 8.37 -26.40 -8.78
C ALA A 233 8.31 -26.07 -10.29
N LYS A 234 9.41 -26.30 -11.02
CA LYS A 234 9.45 -26.11 -12.47
C LYS A 234 8.60 -27.17 -13.16
N SER A 235 7.75 -26.73 -14.08
CA SER A 235 6.87 -27.56 -14.89
C SER A 235 7.27 -27.44 -16.37
N SER A 236 6.77 -28.34 -17.22
CA SER A 236 6.82 -28.18 -18.68
C SER A 236 5.97 -27.00 -19.17
N CYS A 237 5.01 -26.54 -18.36
CA CYS A 237 4.17 -25.39 -18.68
C CYS A 237 4.91 -24.07 -18.47
N LYS A 238 5.17 -23.33 -19.56
CA LYS A 238 5.80 -22.00 -19.49
C LYS A 238 5.00 -21.01 -18.67
N ALA A 239 3.68 -20.97 -18.87
CA ALA A 239 2.80 -20.06 -18.12
C ALA A 239 2.83 -20.33 -16.61
N TRP A 240 2.98 -21.59 -16.20
CA TRP A 240 3.15 -21.98 -14.81
C TRP A 240 4.47 -21.46 -14.24
N ASN A 241 5.57 -21.67 -14.98
CA ASN A 241 6.89 -21.19 -14.56
C ASN A 241 6.93 -19.66 -14.45
N ASP A 242 6.38 -18.95 -15.44
CA ASP A 242 6.29 -17.48 -15.45
C ASP A 242 5.46 -16.98 -14.24
N ALA A 243 4.38 -17.68 -13.87
CA ALA A 243 3.56 -17.36 -12.70
C ALA A 243 4.31 -17.63 -11.38
N CYS A 244 5.01 -18.77 -11.26
CA CYS A 244 5.82 -19.09 -10.08
C CYS A 244 6.93 -18.05 -9.87
N GLU A 245 7.60 -17.60 -10.93
CA GLU A 245 8.61 -16.53 -10.86
C GLU A 245 7.98 -15.19 -10.43
N ALA A 246 6.80 -14.84 -10.93
CA ALA A 246 6.16 -13.55 -10.65
C ALA A 246 5.56 -13.43 -9.23
N THR A 247 5.22 -14.54 -8.58
CA THR A 247 4.38 -14.57 -7.36
C THR A 247 5.04 -13.87 -6.16
N TYR A 248 6.36 -13.89 -6.04
CA TYR A 248 7.08 -13.37 -4.86
C TYR A 248 8.02 -12.22 -5.12
N GLN A 249 8.22 -11.87 -6.38
CA GLN A 249 9.25 -10.94 -6.78
C GLN A 249 8.82 -9.47 -6.68
N ARG A 250 7.63 -9.10 -6.22
CA ARG A 250 7.19 -7.69 -6.33
C ARG A 250 6.52 -7.16 -5.08
N TYR A 251 7.28 -6.38 -4.33
CA TYR A 251 6.78 -5.45 -3.33
C TYR A 251 6.97 -4.03 -3.84
N TRP A 252 6.01 -3.17 -3.59
CA TRP A 252 6.14 -1.75 -3.88
C TRP A 252 6.18 -0.96 -2.59
N ALA A 253 7.26 -0.21 -2.41
CA ALA A 253 7.50 0.63 -1.25
C ALA A 253 7.61 2.10 -1.67
N LEU A 254 7.07 2.97 -0.82
CA LEU A 254 7.34 4.41 -0.90
C LEU A 254 8.39 4.74 0.15
N VAL A 255 9.62 5.03 -0.28
CA VAL A 255 10.77 5.28 0.61
C VAL A 255 11.05 6.78 0.71
N ILE A 256 11.57 7.22 1.87
CA ILE A 256 12.07 8.59 2.04
C ILE A 256 13.44 8.69 1.37
N GLY A 257 13.63 9.71 0.54
CA GLY A 257 14.80 9.88 -0.30
C GLY A 257 14.73 9.06 -1.58
N ALA A 258 15.89 8.78 -2.16
CA ALA A 258 16.06 7.90 -3.30
C ALA A 258 17.38 7.14 -3.11
N PRO A 259 17.44 5.83 -3.43
CA PRO A 259 18.72 5.14 -3.57
C PRO A 259 19.63 5.88 -4.55
N LYS A 260 20.95 5.80 -4.34
CA LYS A 260 21.94 6.46 -5.20
C LYS A 260 21.85 5.94 -6.64
N GLU A 261 21.81 4.62 -6.78
CA GLU A 261 21.61 3.94 -8.04
C GLU A 261 20.12 3.66 -8.27
N LYS A 262 19.67 3.70 -9.53
CA LYS A 262 18.24 3.49 -9.86
C LYS A 262 17.82 2.02 -9.77
N GLU A 263 18.76 1.10 -9.85
CA GLU A 263 18.53 -0.33 -9.69
C GLU A 263 19.79 -1.02 -9.17
N GLY A 264 19.61 -2.15 -8.50
CA GLY A 264 20.72 -2.91 -7.93
C GLY A 264 20.25 -4.02 -6.99
N ILE A 265 21.19 -4.52 -6.19
CA ILE A 265 20.94 -5.57 -5.20
C ILE A 265 21.23 -5.01 -3.82
N ILE A 266 20.29 -5.19 -2.89
CA ILE A 266 20.49 -4.96 -1.47
C ILE A 266 20.94 -6.29 -0.87
N HIS A 267 22.17 -6.32 -0.35
CA HIS A 267 22.70 -7.46 0.39
C HIS A 267 22.84 -7.06 1.86
N ALA A 268 21.91 -7.53 2.68
CA ALA A 268 21.72 -7.08 4.05
C ALA A 268 21.45 -8.28 4.97
N PRO A 269 22.49 -8.94 5.53
CA PRO A 269 22.27 -10.06 6.44
C PRO A 269 21.45 -9.61 7.66
N LEU A 270 20.52 -10.45 8.10
CA LEU A 270 19.58 -10.16 9.17
C LEU A 270 19.83 -11.05 10.38
N SER A 271 19.86 -10.46 11.57
CA SER A 271 19.90 -11.17 12.85
C SER A 271 18.56 -11.00 13.59
N LYS A 272 18.21 -11.99 14.41
CA LYS A 272 17.08 -11.91 15.33
C LYS A 272 17.62 -11.55 16.70
N VAL A 273 17.34 -10.32 17.14
CA VAL A 273 17.76 -9.83 18.45
C VAL A 273 16.59 -9.94 19.40
N LEU A 274 16.82 -10.61 20.52
CA LEU A 274 15.87 -10.67 21.62
C LEU A 274 15.97 -9.37 22.42
N MET A 275 14.86 -8.67 22.62
CA MET A 275 14.85 -7.43 23.39
C MET A 275 14.99 -7.71 24.89
N ASN A 276 15.33 -6.66 25.66
CA ASN A 276 15.54 -6.72 27.11
C ASN A 276 14.33 -7.27 27.90
N ASP A 277 13.15 -7.32 27.30
CA ASP A 277 11.93 -7.88 27.90
C ASP A 277 11.85 -9.41 27.83
N GLY A 278 12.81 -10.08 27.19
CA GLY A 278 12.87 -11.53 27.08
C GLY A 278 11.80 -12.15 26.17
N LYS A 279 10.90 -11.34 25.59
CA LYS A 279 9.68 -11.81 24.91
C LYS A 279 9.55 -11.28 23.49
N THR A 280 10.15 -10.13 23.19
CA THR A 280 10.03 -9.49 21.89
C THR A 280 11.27 -9.76 21.05
N GLU A 281 11.10 -10.46 19.93
CA GLU A 281 12.14 -10.61 18.91
C GLU A 281 12.02 -9.49 17.86
N ARG A 282 13.13 -8.78 17.60
CA ARG A 282 13.25 -7.86 16.47
C ARG A 282 14.22 -8.39 15.44
N VAL A 283 13.90 -8.18 14.17
CA VAL A 283 14.82 -8.44 13.07
C VAL A 283 15.64 -7.17 12.85
N MET A 284 16.97 -7.29 12.89
CA MET A 284 17.92 -6.19 12.72
C MET A 284 18.98 -6.57 11.69
N LEU A 285 19.69 -5.56 11.17
CA LEU A 285 20.85 -5.80 10.33
C LEU A 285 21.94 -6.47 11.17
N ALA A 286 22.44 -7.61 10.71
CA ALA A 286 23.52 -8.32 11.37
C ALA A 286 24.80 -7.47 11.34
N HIS A 287 25.46 -7.35 12.48
CA HIS A 287 26.78 -6.74 12.58
C HIS A 287 27.86 -7.80 12.34
N HIS A 288 28.88 -7.44 11.57
CA HIS A 288 29.97 -8.32 11.17
C HIS A 288 30.79 -8.84 12.37
N SER A 289 30.70 -8.15 13.51
CA SER A 289 31.38 -8.48 14.77
C SER A 289 30.53 -9.29 15.76
N SER A 290 29.29 -9.62 15.41
CA SER A 290 28.37 -10.35 16.30
C SER A 290 28.53 -11.86 16.10
N ILE A 291 28.67 -12.62 17.20
CA ILE A 291 28.65 -14.09 17.22
C ILE A 291 27.24 -14.64 16.93
N GLU A 292 26.23 -13.76 16.88
CA GLU A 292 24.84 -14.15 16.70
C GLU A 292 24.55 -14.78 15.32
N PRO A 293 23.67 -15.79 15.27
CA PRO A 293 23.29 -16.42 14.02
C PRO A 293 22.62 -15.40 13.10
N HIS A 294 23.24 -15.14 11.96
CA HIS A 294 22.72 -14.26 10.92
C HIS A 294 22.22 -15.07 9.74
N GLN A 295 21.19 -14.54 9.08
CA GLN A 295 20.61 -15.12 7.89
C GLN A 295 20.83 -14.15 6.73
N GLU A 296 21.43 -14.63 5.64
CA GLU A 296 21.55 -13.83 4.43
C GLU A 296 20.17 -13.38 3.94
N ALA A 297 20.07 -12.09 3.63
CA ALA A 297 18.90 -11.51 2.99
C ALA A 297 19.32 -10.69 1.77
N VAL A 298 18.80 -11.09 0.61
CA VAL A 298 19.13 -10.51 -0.69
C VAL A 298 17.86 -10.04 -1.38
N THR A 299 17.81 -8.77 -1.75
CA THR A 299 16.64 -8.13 -2.38
C THR A 299 17.10 -7.33 -3.59
N GLU A 300 16.60 -7.64 -4.79
CA GLU A 300 16.77 -6.76 -5.94
C GLU A 300 15.85 -5.55 -5.78
N TYR A 301 16.29 -4.37 -6.23
CA TYR A 301 15.44 -3.18 -6.20
C TYR A 301 15.51 -2.40 -7.50
N ARG A 302 14.42 -1.71 -7.82
CA ARG A 302 14.33 -0.75 -8.92
C ARG A 302 13.50 0.46 -8.51
N VAL A 303 14.02 1.66 -8.74
CA VAL A 303 13.31 2.93 -8.58
C VAL A 303 12.38 3.13 -9.77
N LEU A 304 11.07 3.19 -9.52
CA LEU A 304 10.04 3.19 -10.58
C LEU A 304 9.78 4.57 -11.20
N GLY A 305 10.32 5.64 -10.63
CA GLY A 305 10.05 7.00 -11.11
C GLY A 305 10.89 8.08 -10.44
N PRO A 306 10.66 9.36 -10.78
CA PRO A 306 11.39 10.46 -10.17
C PRO A 306 11.05 10.58 -8.69
N LYS A 307 11.96 11.19 -7.93
CA LYS A 307 11.72 11.57 -6.53
C LYS A 307 10.64 12.66 -6.49
N ILE A 308 9.51 12.38 -5.84
CA ILE A 308 8.38 13.30 -5.69
C ILE A 308 8.25 13.66 -4.21
N ASN A 309 8.28 14.95 -3.89
CA ASN A 309 8.18 15.44 -2.50
C ASN A 309 9.17 14.74 -1.55
N GLY A 310 10.40 14.48 -2.00
CA GLY A 310 11.42 13.83 -1.18
C GLY A 310 11.20 12.33 -0.93
N CYS A 311 10.25 11.68 -1.60
CA CYS A 311 10.05 10.24 -1.57
C CYS A 311 10.23 9.61 -2.95
N SER A 312 10.55 8.32 -3.00
CA SER A 312 10.67 7.55 -4.25
C SER A 312 9.87 6.26 -4.18
N TRP A 313 9.27 5.88 -5.32
CA TRP A 313 8.68 4.55 -5.48
C TRP A 313 9.78 3.55 -5.81
N VAL A 314 9.86 2.49 -5.02
CA VAL A 314 10.83 1.41 -5.19
C VAL A 314 10.07 0.10 -5.31
N GLU A 315 10.35 -0.64 -6.38
CA GLU A 315 10.02 -2.05 -6.49
C GLU A 315 11.13 -2.87 -5.84
N LEU A 316 10.74 -3.82 -4.99
CA LEU A 316 11.61 -4.72 -4.26
C LEU A 316 11.27 -6.16 -4.64
N ARG A 317 12.30 -6.93 -5.01
CA ARG A 317 12.21 -8.34 -5.38
C ARG A 317 13.08 -9.17 -4.44
N PRO A 318 12.53 -9.68 -3.33
CA PRO A 318 13.30 -10.50 -2.40
C PRO A 318 13.68 -11.83 -3.08
N LEU A 319 14.98 -12.15 -3.10
CA LEU A 319 15.52 -13.42 -3.57
C LEU A 319 15.61 -14.45 -2.43
N THR A 320 15.59 -13.96 -1.19
CA THR A 320 15.50 -14.75 0.04
C THR A 320 14.18 -14.44 0.76
N TYR A 321 13.69 -15.34 1.61
CA TYR A 321 12.40 -15.20 2.27
C TYR A 321 12.55 -14.99 3.78
N ARG A 322 13.04 -13.81 4.19
CA ARG A 322 13.25 -13.48 5.61
C ARG A 322 12.14 -12.57 6.15
N LYS A 323 11.88 -12.66 7.46
CA LYS A 323 10.90 -11.82 8.17
C LYS A 323 11.35 -10.36 8.10
N HIS A 324 10.45 -9.43 7.75
CA HIS A 324 10.75 -7.99 7.60
C HIS A 324 11.87 -7.64 6.60
N GLN A 325 12.04 -8.44 5.54
CA GLN A 325 13.10 -8.22 4.56
C GLN A 325 12.87 -7.06 3.56
N PRO A 326 11.70 -6.95 2.90
CA PRO A 326 11.39 -5.79 2.06
C PRO A 326 11.15 -4.55 2.93
#